data_AF-A0A831K1J3-F1
#
_entry.id   AF-A0A831K1J3-F1
#
_cell.length_a   1.000
_cell.length_b   1.000
_cell.length_c   1.000
_cell.angle_alpha   90.00
_cell.angle_beta   90.00
_cell.angle_gamma   90.00
#
_symmetry.space_group_name_H-M   'P 1'
#
loop_
_entity.id
_entity.type
_entity.pdbx_description
1 polymer ?
#
loop_
_entity_poly.entity_id
_entity_poly.type
_entity_poly.pdbx_seq_one_letter_code
_entity_poly.pdbx_strand_id
1 'polypeptide(L)'
;MGISRYLLAIALVLMVVIPLGIATAAALEAKTDKARYIPGEEVIVSGKATPGAVVTIRVEGPKGLVTAKQVKAGSDGSFSVVVMKFPEEPSDIIPYGTYRIVVKDSVTLETVELEIEFVGFGVKGVVVDEEGKPIANACVELTINETVVETKTKTDGSFVIYATKIGTGTLKIAKAGYMSKEVSVTVEIGKVVDVGTIVLESMESVIEELSSKLASLEVVVSNINKSVVSLSKSLSELEARVGGIEIAFNAINKSLEDIKKSLSDVGTAITDIASAIKALGESLGKTIDEKIGSVMERLSTVESELAKAIDEKASDVGKKVDDVMTKVASVAADVAAVKSDIASVKSDIASVTRSVSEVKSAVDDVRSTIKEAESKILSTIESKVGDLGSKVDKAKGDLLAKMDSTK
;
A
#
# COMPACT_ATOMS: atom_id res chain seq x y z
N MET A 1 -126.95 105.42 -7.27
CA MET A 1 -127.06 106.86 -7.51
C MET A 1 -125.64 107.38 -7.64
N GLY A 2 -125.07 107.63 -8.81
CA GLY A 2 -125.56 108.41 -9.95
C GLY A 2 -124.37 109.31 -10.32
N ILE A 3 -123.47 108.86 -11.20
CA ILE A 3 -123.41 109.19 -12.64
C ILE A 3 -122.47 110.38 -12.93
N SER A 4 -121.67 110.18 -13.99
CA SER A 4 -121.03 111.14 -14.91
C SER A 4 -119.89 112.00 -14.39
N ARG A 5 -118.68 111.86 -14.91
CA ARG A 5 -118.19 112.08 -16.29
C ARG A 5 -117.90 113.57 -16.59
N TYR A 6 -116.67 113.75 -17.09
CA TYR A 6 -116.23 114.62 -18.18
C TYR A 6 -115.62 116.00 -17.89
N LEU A 7 -114.35 116.12 -18.32
CA LEU A 7 -113.81 117.04 -19.37
C LEU A 7 -112.87 118.20 -18.95
N LEU A 8 -111.87 118.38 -19.84
CA LEU A 8 -110.97 119.53 -20.13
C LEU A 8 -109.60 119.70 -19.39
N ALA A 9 -108.51 119.43 -20.15
CA ALA A 9 -107.47 120.37 -20.68
C ALA A 9 -106.98 121.52 -19.76
N ILE A 10 -105.71 121.98 -19.69
CA ILE A 10 -104.46 121.93 -20.49
C ILE A 10 -103.30 122.55 -19.64
N ALA A 11 -102.02 122.30 -20.02
CA ALA A 11 -100.77 123.10 -19.82
C ALA A 11 -99.79 122.84 -18.64
N LEU A 12 -98.74 122.06 -18.95
CA LEU A 12 -97.28 122.40 -19.01
C LEU A 12 -96.55 122.99 -17.78
N VAL A 13 -95.50 122.29 -17.29
CA VAL A 13 -94.14 122.79 -16.94
C VAL A 13 -93.21 121.61 -16.57
N LEU A 14 -91.96 121.68 -17.04
CA LEU A 14 -90.82 120.77 -16.82
C LEU A 14 -90.41 120.63 -15.34
N MET A 15 -90.19 119.40 -14.86
CA MET A 15 -89.19 119.10 -13.81
C MET A 15 -88.62 117.68 -14.03
N VAL A 16 -87.30 117.61 -14.18
CA VAL A 16 -86.52 116.39 -14.44
C VAL A 16 -86.62 115.46 -13.23
N VAL A 17 -87.20 114.29 -13.45
CA VAL A 17 -87.29 113.18 -12.51
C VAL A 17 -85.98 112.39 -12.60
N ILE A 18 -85.10 112.55 -11.61
CA ILE A 18 -84.05 111.56 -11.36
C ILE A 18 -84.73 110.38 -10.66
N PRO A 19 -84.70 109.17 -11.24
CA PRO A 19 -85.35 108.01 -10.65
C PRO A 19 -84.64 107.61 -9.35
N LEU A 20 -85.39 107.45 -8.27
CA LEU A 20 -84.94 106.65 -7.13
C LEU A 20 -84.73 105.21 -7.64
N GLY A 21 -83.47 104.81 -7.79
CA GLY A 21 -83.12 103.41 -7.90
C GLY A 21 -83.45 102.74 -6.58
N ILE A 22 -84.54 101.98 -6.54
CA ILE A 22 -84.81 101.03 -5.48
C ILE A 22 -83.76 99.92 -5.64
N ALA A 23 -82.74 99.90 -4.78
CA ALA A 23 -81.81 98.79 -4.71
C ALA A 23 -82.58 97.54 -4.27
N THR A 24 -82.86 96.62 -5.20
CA THR A 24 -83.34 95.29 -4.85
C THR A 24 -82.20 94.54 -4.17
N ALA A 25 -82.36 94.15 -2.91
CA ALA A 25 -81.38 93.34 -2.20
C ALA A 25 -81.19 91.99 -2.92
N ALA A 26 -79.95 91.65 -3.27
CA ALA A 26 -79.60 90.32 -3.77
C ALA A 26 -79.61 89.33 -2.60
N ALA A 27 -80.17 88.13 -2.79
CA ALA A 27 -80.14 87.08 -1.78
C ALA A 27 -78.69 86.69 -1.45
N LEU A 28 -78.42 86.41 -0.17
CA LEU A 28 -77.07 86.03 0.27
C LEU A 28 -76.70 84.65 -0.28
N GLU A 29 -75.62 84.58 -1.04
CA GLU A 29 -75.01 83.35 -1.52
C GLU A 29 -73.55 83.29 -1.07
N ALA A 30 -73.10 82.12 -0.61
CA ALA A 30 -71.70 81.91 -0.25
C ALA A 30 -71.25 80.51 -0.62
N LYS A 31 -69.96 80.36 -0.93
CA LYS A 31 -69.28 79.09 -1.14
C LYS A 31 -67.83 79.19 -0.71
N THR A 32 -67.21 78.04 -0.46
CA THR A 32 -65.77 77.91 -0.26
C THR A 32 -65.08 77.49 -1.55
N ASP A 33 -63.77 77.72 -1.65
CA ASP A 33 -62.98 77.28 -2.80
C ASP A 33 -62.80 75.75 -2.86
N LYS A 34 -62.84 75.07 -1.72
CA LYS A 34 -62.76 73.61 -1.60
C LYS A 34 -63.73 73.09 -0.54
N ALA A 35 -64.07 71.81 -0.63
CA ALA A 35 -64.79 71.09 0.42
C ALA A 35 -63.84 70.43 1.43
N ARG A 36 -62.60 70.15 1.02
CA ARG A 36 -61.55 69.54 1.84
C ARG A 36 -60.27 70.34 1.73
N TYR A 37 -59.68 70.61 2.87
CA TYR A 37 -58.43 71.35 2.99
C TYR A 37 -57.39 70.48 3.66
N ILE A 38 -56.16 70.62 3.20
CA ILE A 38 -54.97 70.01 3.79
C ILE A 38 -54.15 71.07 4.53
N PRO A 39 -53.15 70.68 5.34
CA PRO A 39 -52.33 71.63 6.08
C PRO A 39 -51.73 72.72 5.19
N GLY A 40 -51.71 73.95 5.70
CA GLY A 40 -51.18 75.11 4.98
C GLY A 40 -52.11 75.70 3.91
N GLU A 41 -53.28 75.14 3.64
CA GLU A 41 -54.20 75.73 2.67
C GLU A 41 -55.03 76.87 3.26
N GLU A 42 -55.27 77.89 2.43
CA GLU A 42 -56.16 79.00 2.75
C GLU A 42 -57.61 78.66 2.43
N VAL A 43 -58.51 78.94 3.37
CA VAL A 43 -59.94 78.85 3.17
C VAL A 43 -60.43 80.17 2.61
N ILE A 44 -60.90 80.17 1.38
CA ILE A 44 -61.45 81.34 0.71
C ILE A 44 -62.96 81.19 0.67
N VAL A 45 -63.65 82.17 1.26
CA VAL A 45 -65.11 82.24 1.20
C VAL A 45 -65.49 83.37 0.25
N SER A 46 -66.29 83.05 -0.75
CA SER A 46 -66.72 83.98 -1.80
C SER A 46 -68.21 83.85 -2.08
N GLY A 47 -68.82 84.92 -2.58
CA GLY A 47 -70.26 84.94 -2.74
C GLY A 47 -70.84 86.27 -3.20
N LYS A 48 -72.17 86.37 -3.10
CA LYS A 48 -72.96 87.57 -3.35
C LYS A 48 -73.72 87.94 -2.09
N ALA A 49 -73.73 89.22 -1.76
CA ALA A 49 -74.45 89.80 -0.64
C ALA A 49 -75.03 91.15 -1.07
N THR A 50 -75.73 91.83 -0.17
CA THR A 50 -76.28 93.16 -0.44
C THR A 50 -75.16 94.15 -0.82
N PRO A 51 -75.26 94.88 -1.96
CA PRO A 51 -74.22 95.80 -2.39
C PRO A 51 -73.80 96.80 -1.31
N GLY A 52 -72.50 96.87 -1.03
CA GLY A 52 -71.94 97.74 0.00
C GLY A 52 -72.13 97.29 1.45
N ALA A 53 -72.86 96.19 1.71
CA ALA A 53 -73.07 95.64 3.04
C ALA A 53 -71.79 95.00 3.60
N VAL A 54 -71.69 94.96 4.93
CA VAL A 54 -70.65 94.18 5.61
C VAL A 54 -71.14 92.74 5.73
N VAL A 55 -70.36 91.79 5.21
CA VAL A 55 -70.59 90.35 5.35
C VAL A 55 -69.73 89.83 6.49
N THR A 56 -70.35 89.23 7.50
CA THR A 56 -69.64 88.58 8.61
C THR A 56 -69.51 87.10 8.33
N ILE A 57 -68.30 86.56 8.42
CA ILE A 57 -68.00 85.15 8.20
C ILE A 57 -67.38 84.58 9.48
N ARG A 58 -68.05 83.63 10.09
CA ARG A 58 -67.65 82.97 11.34
C ARG A 58 -67.29 81.52 11.04
N VAL A 59 -66.10 81.09 11.42
CA VAL A 59 -65.63 79.71 11.25
C VAL A 59 -65.62 79.02 12.60
N GLU A 60 -66.38 77.95 12.73
CA GLU A 60 -66.44 77.09 13.91
C GLU A 60 -65.81 75.74 13.59
N GLY A 61 -64.82 75.33 14.37
CA GLY A 61 -64.19 74.02 14.28
C GLY A 61 -64.74 73.04 15.31
N PRO A 62 -64.20 71.81 15.34
CA PRO A 62 -64.63 70.77 16.26
C PRO A 62 -64.55 71.14 17.75
N LYS A 63 -63.64 72.05 18.11
CA LYS A 63 -63.46 72.54 19.50
C LYS A 63 -64.05 73.92 19.77
N GLY A 64 -64.89 74.45 18.86
CA GLY A 64 -65.58 75.72 19.03
C GLY A 64 -65.17 76.79 18.02
N LEU A 65 -65.40 78.06 18.35
CA LEU A 65 -65.13 79.18 17.45
C LEU A 65 -63.63 79.29 17.13
N VAL A 66 -63.28 79.27 15.84
CA VAL A 66 -61.89 79.35 15.36
C VAL A 66 -61.55 80.79 14.98
N THR A 67 -62.41 81.44 14.18
CA THR A 67 -62.21 82.83 13.78
C THR A 67 -63.50 83.48 13.30
N ALA A 68 -63.55 84.81 13.29
CA ALA A 68 -64.58 85.58 12.62
C ALA A 68 -63.94 86.73 11.84
N LYS A 69 -64.31 86.87 10.57
CA LYS A 69 -63.87 87.98 9.71
C LYS A 69 -65.07 88.74 9.15
N GLN A 70 -64.83 90.00 8.79
CA GLN A 70 -65.80 90.82 8.08
C GLN A 70 -65.19 91.27 6.76
N VAL A 71 -66.00 91.26 5.70
CA VAL A 71 -65.62 91.77 4.38
C VAL A 71 -66.75 92.64 3.86
N LYS A 72 -66.42 93.79 3.27
CA LYS A 72 -67.43 94.66 2.65
C LYS A 72 -67.72 94.16 1.24
N ALA A 73 -68.99 93.92 0.93
CA ALA A 73 -69.44 93.58 -0.41
C ALA A 73 -69.25 94.77 -1.36
N GLY A 74 -68.80 94.49 -2.59
CA GLY A 74 -68.65 95.48 -3.66
C GLY A 74 -69.98 96.13 -4.05
N SER A 75 -69.91 97.14 -4.91
CA SER A 75 -71.10 97.79 -5.48
C SER A 75 -71.96 96.85 -6.34
N ASP A 76 -71.40 95.71 -6.75
CA ASP A 76 -72.09 94.63 -7.47
C ASP A 76 -72.53 93.48 -6.54
N GLY A 77 -72.39 93.66 -5.22
CA GLY A 77 -72.70 92.67 -4.20
C GLY A 77 -71.65 91.57 -4.02
N SER A 78 -70.56 91.54 -4.80
CA SER A 78 -69.55 90.48 -4.67
C SER A 78 -68.68 90.63 -3.43
N PHE A 79 -68.30 89.51 -2.81
CA PHE A 79 -67.26 89.46 -1.80
C PHE A 79 -66.39 88.21 -2.00
N SER A 80 -65.13 88.32 -1.61
CA SER A 80 -64.19 87.21 -1.56
C SER A 80 -63.13 87.54 -0.52
N VAL A 81 -62.89 86.64 0.43
CA VAL A 81 -61.91 86.86 1.50
C VAL A 81 -61.32 85.53 1.97
N VAL A 82 -60.01 85.54 2.23
CA VAL A 82 -59.33 84.47 2.97
C VAL A 82 -59.75 84.56 4.42
N VAL A 83 -60.55 83.60 4.88
CA VAL A 83 -61.10 83.63 6.25
C VAL A 83 -60.09 83.10 7.27
N MET A 84 -59.34 82.07 6.91
CA MET A 84 -58.23 81.53 7.69
C MET A 84 -57.30 80.72 6.80
N LYS A 85 -56.07 80.50 7.27
CA LYS A 85 -55.16 79.49 6.76
C LYS A 85 -55.18 78.32 7.74
N PHE A 86 -55.42 77.10 7.27
CA PHE A 86 -55.23 75.93 8.13
C PHE A 86 -53.74 75.84 8.50
N PRO A 87 -53.43 75.51 9.77
CA PRO A 87 -52.04 75.40 10.19
C PRO A 87 -51.34 74.27 9.42
N GLU A 88 -50.01 74.36 9.29
CA GLU A 88 -49.17 73.31 8.70
C GLU A 88 -49.20 72.02 9.54
N GLU A 89 -49.57 72.12 10.81
CA GLU A 89 -49.82 71.01 11.72
C GLU A 89 -51.14 71.24 12.48
N PRO A 90 -51.99 70.21 12.67
CA PRO A 90 -53.21 70.37 13.44
C PRO A 90 -52.86 70.76 14.87
N SER A 91 -53.57 71.76 15.40
CA SER A 91 -53.38 72.20 16.78
C SER A 91 -54.55 71.76 17.65
N ASP A 92 -54.39 71.87 18.96
CA ASP A 92 -55.50 71.62 19.87
C ASP A 92 -56.72 72.50 19.58
N ILE A 93 -56.52 73.70 19.06
CA ILE A 93 -57.59 74.67 18.76
C ILE A 93 -58.15 74.43 17.35
N ILE A 94 -57.31 73.98 16.41
CA ILE A 94 -57.66 73.72 15.02
C ILE A 94 -57.28 72.26 14.67
N PRO A 95 -58.04 71.26 15.17
CA PRO A 95 -57.76 69.86 14.88
C PRO A 95 -58.30 69.45 13.52
N TYR A 96 -57.77 68.37 12.95
CA TYR A 96 -58.45 67.73 11.82
C TYR A 96 -59.91 67.39 12.18
N GLY A 97 -60.80 67.57 11.22
CA GLY A 97 -62.23 67.37 11.40
C GLY A 97 -63.06 68.34 10.58
N THR A 98 -64.35 68.36 10.86
CA THR A 98 -65.33 69.15 10.14
C THR A 98 -65.47 70.55 10.75
N TYR A 99 -65.44 71.56 9.89
CA TYR A 99 -65.58 72.97 10.23
C TYR A 99 -66.83 73.53 9.58
N ARG A 100 -67.61 74.29 10.36
CA ARG A 100 -68.80 74.99 9.92
C ARG A 100 -68.50 76.46 9.71
N ILE A 101 -68.79 76.98 8.53
CA ILE A 101 -68.62 78.39 8.18
C ILE A 101 -70.00 79.04 8.06
N VAL A 102 -70.26 80.02 8.90
CA VAL A 102 -71.51 80.77 8.95
C VAL A 102 -71.27 82.15 8.34
N VAL A 103 -71.90 82.42 7.20
CA VAL A 103 -71.80 83.68 6.46
C VAL A 103 -73.08 84.46 6.66
N LYS A 104 -73.00 85.71 7.10
CA LYS A 104 -74.17 86.54 7.43
C LYS A 104 -74.08 87.92 6.81
N ASP A 105 -75.15 88.35 6.15
CA ASP A 105 -75.32 89.70 5.61
C ASP A 105 -75.76 90.67 6.74
N SER A 106 -75.13 91.84 6.86
CA SER A 106 -75.48 92.82 7.91
C SER A 106 -76.76 93.60 7.64
N VAL A 107 -77.23 93.66 6.39
CA VAL A 107 -78.42 94.41 5.97
C VAL A 107 -79.65 93.51 5.97
N THR A 108 -79.61 92.36 5.30
CA THR A 108 -80.76 91.43 5.24
C THR A 108 -80.84 90.50 6.44
N LEU A 109 -79.74 90.34 7.18
CA LEU A 109 -79.59 89.37 8.27
C LEU A 109 -79.70 87.90 7.83
N GLU A 110 -79.77 87.62 6.52
CA GLU A 110 -79.71 86.27 5.96
C GLU A 110 -78.40 85.59 6.32
N THR A 111 -78.44 84.26 6.43
CA THR A 111 -77.28 83.44 6.81
C THR A 111 -77.16 82.22 5.89
N VAL A 112 -75.93 81.95 5.43
CA VAL A 112 -75.56 80.74 4.70
C VAL A 112 -74.56 79.96 5.53
N GLU A 113 -74.82 78.67 5.76
CA GLU A 113 -73.89 77.77 6.43
C GLU A 113 -73.20 76.86 5.40
N LEU A 114 -71.88 76.72 5.51
CA LEU A 114 -71.05 75.86 4.68
C LEU A 114 -70.29 74.89 5.58
N GLU A 115 -69.98 73.72 5.05
CA GLU A 115 -69.21 72.71 5.75
C GLU A 115 -67.94 72.39 4.95
N ILE A 116 -66.80 72.41 5.63
CA ILE A 116 -65.51 72.05 5.05
C ILE A 116 -64.79 71.07 5.98
N GLU A 117 -63.96 70.19 5.44
CA GLU A 117 -63.16 69.27 6.23
C GLU A 117 -61.70 69.68 6.22
N PHE A 118 -61.06 69.72 7.38
CA PHE A 118 -59.62 69.77 7.51
C PHE A 118 -59.11 68.34 7.70
N VAL A 119 -58.42 67.78 6.70
CA VAL A 119 -58.00 66.37 6.71
C VAL A 119 -56.48 66.23 6.65
N GLY A 120 -55.97 65.34 7.50
CA GLY A 120 -54.59 64.88 7.44
C GLY A 120 -54.46 63.67 6.49
N PHE A 121 -53.28 63.49 5.93
CA PHE A 121 -52.89 62.28 5.22
C PHE A 121 -51.50 61.86 5.66
N GLY A 122 -51.14 60.60 5.55
CA GLY A 122 -49.88 60.12 6.11
C GLY A 122 -49.83 58.62 6.28
N VAL A 123 -49.08 58.16 7.28
CA VAL A 123 -48.81 56.75 7.54
C VAL A 123 -49.04 56.45 9.03
N LYS A 124 -49.59 55.29 9.33
CA LYS A 124 -49.71 54.74 10.68
C LYS A 124 -49.21 53.31 10.72
N GLY A 125 -48.83 52.84 11.89
CA GLY A 125 -48.41 51.46 12.11
C GLY A 125 -48.04 51.23 13.56
N VAL A 126 -47.50 50.04 13.85
CA VAL A 126 -47.03 49.67 15.18
C VAL A 126 -45.61 49.13 15.06
N VAL A 127 -44.70 49.57 15.93
CA VAL A 127 -43.33 49.07 15.99
C VAL A 127 -43.18 48.14 17.19
N VAL A 128 -42.67 46.94 16.97
CA VAL A 128 -42.43 45.92 18.00
C VAL A 128 -41.02 45.34 17.87
N ASP A 129 -40.53 44.66 18.89
CA ASP A 129 -39.30 43.87 18.86
C ASP A 129 -39.52 42.43 18.36
N GLU A 130 -38.45 41.63 18.27
CA GLU A 130 -38.47 40.24 17.80
C GLU A 130 -39.35 39.30 18.66
N GLU A 131 -39.64 39.66 19.91
CA GLU A 131 -40.56 38.94 20.80
C GLU A 131 -42.01 39.43 20.66
N GLY A 132 -42.25 40.46 19.85
CA GLY A 132 -43.55 41.08 19.61
C GLY A 132 -43.93 42.15 20.64
N LYS A 133 -43.00 42.60 21.50
CA LYS A 133 -43.25 43.63 22.50
C LYS A 133 -43.13 45.02 21.88
N PRO A 134 -44.02 45.97 22.22
CA PRO A 134 -44.03 47.29 21.60
C PRO A 134 -42.78 48.12 21.92
N ILE A 135 -42.24 48.78 20.90
CA ILE A 135 -41.09 49.68 21.02
C ILE A 135 -41.58 51.11 21.09
N ALA A 136 -41.51 51.69 22.28
CA ALA A 136 -41.84 53.10 22.52
C ALA A 136 -40.68 54.05 22.17
N ASN A 137 -41.04 55.28 21.80
CA ASN A 137 -40.09 56.35 21.46
C ASN A 137 -39.10 55.99 20.33
N ALA A 138 -39.47 55.07 19.44
CA ALA A 138 -38.75 54.85 18.19
C ALA A 138 -38.98 56.07 17.29
N CYS A 139 -37.90 56.58 16.69
CA CYS A 139 -37.98 57.62 15.68
C CYS A 139 -38.56 56.99 14.41
N VAL A 140 -39.63 57.57 13.89
CA VAL A 140 -40.25 57.20 12.63
C VAL A 140 -40.14 58.39 11.70
N GLU A 141 -39.35 58.24 10.65
CA GLU A 141 -39.03 59.27 9.68
C GLU A 141 -39.66 58.90 8.34
N LEU A 142 -40.49 59.76 7.77
CA LEU A 142 -41.08 59.58 6.45
C LEU A 142 -40.47 60.60 5.49
N THR A 143 -39.82 60.09 4.44
CA THR A 143 -39.18 60.91 3.40
C THR A 143 -39.93 60.73 2.08
N ILE A 144 -40.55 61.81 1.57
CA ILE A 144 -41.25 61.85 0.26
C ILE A 144 -40.74 63.06 -0.53
N ASN A 145 -40.19 62.83 -1.73
CA ASN A 145 -39.69 63.89 -2.62
C ASN A 145 -38.78 64.90 -1.89
N GLU A 146 -37.75 64.38 -1.20
CA GLU A 146 -36.77 65.11 -0.39
C GLU A 146 -37.34 65.85 0.83
N THR A 147 -38.64 65.73 1.12
CA THR A 147 -39.24 66.28 2.32
C THR A 147 -39.32 65.22 3.40
N VAL A 148 -38.74 65.55 4.55
CA VAL A 148 -38.67 64.69 5.73
C VAL A 148 -39.66 65.20 6.76
N VAL A 149 -40.50 64.31 7.25
CA VAL A 149 -41.30 64.50 8.46
C VAL A 149 -40.92 63.41 9.45
N GLU A 150 -41.02 63.70 10.75
CA GLU A 150 -40.69 62.74 11.80
C GLU A 150 -41.78 62.68 12.87
N THR A 151 -41.92 61.52 13.50
CA THR A 151 -42.73 61.31 14.70
C THR A 151 -42.05 60.29 15.60
N LYS A 152 -42.64 60.05 16.76
CA LYS A 152 -42.20 58.98 17.67
C LYS A 152 -43.32 57.98 17.92
N THR A 153 -42.96 56.72 18.06
CA THR A 153 -43.90 55.70 18.54
C THR A 153 -44.32 55.99 19.98
N LYS A 154 -45.59 55.71 20.27
CA LYS A 154 -46.19 55.80 21.60
C LYS A 154 -45.76 54.60 22.47
N THR A 155 -46.23 54.58 23.71
CA THR A 155 -45.94 53.49 24.67
C THR A 155 -46.41 52.12 24.23
N ASP A 156 -47.45 52.05 23.40
CA ASP A 156 -47.96 50.82 22.78
C ASP A 156 -47.29 50.50 21.44
N GLY A 157 -46.23 51.22 21.08
CA GLY A 157 -45.49 51.06 19.81
C GLY A 157 -46.21 51.69 18.61
N SER A 158 -47.44 52.18 18.77
CA SER A 158 -48.18 52.78 17.66
C SER A 158 -47.61 54.14 17.27
N PHE A 159 -47.67 54.47 15.98
CA PHE A 159 -47.35 55.80 15.48
C PHE A 159 -48.37 56.24 14.44
N VAL A 160 -48.50 57.55 14.29
CA VAL A 160 -49.14 58.18 13.13
C VAL A 160 -48.23 59.34 12.75
N ILE A 161 -47.84 59.38 11.48
CA ILE A 161 -47.04 60.45 10.89
C ILE A 161 -47.86 61.09 9.77
N TYR A 162 -48.14 62.37 9.88
CA TYR A 162 -48.84 63.12 8.84
C TYR A 162 -47.82 63.62 7.82
N ALA A 163 -48.04 63.31 6.55
CA ALA A 163 -47.19 63.74 5.46
C ALA A 163 -47.57 65.15 5.01
N THR A 164 -46.59 65.90 4.51
CA THR A 164 -46.78 67.23 3.89
C THR A 164 -46.73 67.17 2.36
N LYS A 165 -46.36 66.02 1.80
CA LYS A 165 -46.36 65.73 0.36
C LYS A 165 -46.97 64.35 0.07
N ILE A 166 -47.58 64.22 -1.10
CA ILE A 166 -48.08 62.94 -1.62
C ILE A 166 -47.02 62.26 -2.51
N GLY A 167 -47.16 60.95 -2.69
CA GLY A 167 -46.27 60.13 -3.52
C GLY A 167 -45.65 58.97 -2.75
N THR A 168 -44.80 58.21 -3.43
CA THR A 168 -44.05 57.11 -2.82
C THR A 168 -42.83 57.65 -2.10
N GLY A 169 -42.65 57.22 -0.85
CA GLY A 169 -41.52 57.57 -0.01
C GLY A 169 -40.98 56.39 0.78
N THR A 170 -39.98 56.70 1.60
CA THR A 170 -39.35 55.74 2.52
C THR A 170 -39.72 56.11 3.95
N LEU A 171 -40.26 55.13 4.66
CA LEU A 171 -40.49 55.17 6.10
C LEU A 171 -39.31 54.47 6.79
N LYS A 172 -38.49 55.23 7.49
CA LYS A 172 -37.36 54.73 8.26
C LYS A 172 -37.70 54.73 9.74
N ILE A 173 -37.45 53.61 10.41
CA ILE A 173 -37.74 53.42 11.83
C ILE A 173 -36.42 53.11 12.52
N ALA A 174 -36.09 53.90 13.54
CA ALA A 174 -34.85 53.77 14.27
C ALA A 174 -35.07 53.96 15.79
N LYS A 175 -34.49 53.07 16.59
CA LYS A 175 -34.47 53.17 18.04
C LYS A 175 -33.09 52.74 18.54
N ALA A 176 -32.49 53.53 19.43
CA ALA A 176 -31.25 53.13 20.10
C ALA A 176 -31.41 51.77 20.78
N GLY A 177 -30.46 50.86 20.54
CA GLY A 177 -30.51 49.47 20.98
C GLY A 177 -31.15 48.49 19.98
N TYR A 178 -31.63 48.98 18.83
CA TYR A 178 -32.26 48.16 17.78
C TYR A 178 -31.65 48.46 16.41
N MET A 179 -31.72 47.48 15.51
CA MET A 179 -31.39 47.67 14.10
C MET A 179 -32.47 48.51 13.41
N SER A 180 -32.07 49.53 12.67
CA SER A 180 -33.03 50.37 11.92
C SER A 180 -33.64 49.60 10.75
N LYS A 181 -34.89 49.93 10.41
CA LYS A 181 -35.60 49.30 9.29
C LYS A 181 -36.23 50.35 8.39
N GLU A 182 -36.18 50.10 7.09
CA GLU A 182 -36.77 50.95 6.07
C GLU A 182 -37.91 50.22 5.35
N VAL A 183 -39.03 50.91 5.14
CA VAL A 183 -40.23 50.39 4.50
C VAL A 183 -40.67 51.39 3.43
N SER A 184 -40.91 50.93 2.20
CA SER A 184 -41.47 51.79 1.15
C SER A 184 -42.98 51.93 1.34
N VAL A 185 -43.51 53.17 1.22
CA VAL A 185 -44.93 53.47 1.42
C VAL A 185 -45.39 54.56 0.44
N THR A 186 -46.60 54.43 -0.10
CA THR A 186 -47.20 55.43 -1.00
C THR A 186 -48.30 56.19 -0.27
N VAL A 187 -48.16 57.51 -0.15
CA VAL A 187 -49.12 58.37 0.53
C VAL A 187 -50.01 59.10 -0.48
N GLU A 188 -51.31 58.99 -0.28
CA GLU A 188 -52.35 59.64 -1.08
C GLU A 188 -53.08 60.71 -0.27
N ILE A 189 -53.64 61.71 -0.97
CA ILE A 189 -54.37 62.81 -0.32
C ILE A 189 -55.58 62.29 0.47
N GLY A 190 -55.77 62.82 1.68
CA GLY A 190 -56.87 62.47 2.58
C GLY A 190 -56.86 61.05 3.16
N LYS A 191 -55.78 60.27 3.00
CA LYS A 191 -55.66 58.91 3.54
C LYS A 191 -54.48 58.77 4.48
N VAL A 192 -54.68 58.04 5.58
CA VAL A 192 -53.61 57.57 6.46
C VAL A 192 -53.39 56.08 6.21
N VAL A 193 -52.28 55.75 5.56
CA VAL A 193 -51.91 54.39 5.14
C VAL A 193 -51.43 53.57 6.33
N ASP A 194 -51.97 52.37 6.51
CA ASP A 194 -51.53 51.45 7.56
C ASP A 194 -50.42 50.53 7.04
N VAL A 195 -49.20 50.65 7.57
CA VAL A 195 -48.07 49.77 7.24
C VAL A 195 -48.01 48.52 8.12
N GLY A 196 -49.00 48.33 9.02
CA GLY A 196 -49.07 47.20 9.91
C GLY A 196 -47.97 47.19 10.98
N THR A 197 -47.52 45.99 11.34
CA THR A 197 -46.52 45.78 12.38
C THR A 197 -45.11 45.72 11.79
N ILE A 198 -44.23 46.60 12.27
CA ILE A 198 -42.83 46.67 11.91
C ILE A 198 -42.00 46.11 13.06
N VAL A 199 -41.36 44.97 12.81
CA VAL A 199 -40.43 44.35 13.76
C VAL A 199 -39.03 44.96 13.58
N LEU A 200 -38.45 45.47 14.67
CA LEU A 200 -37.01 45.80 14.75
C LEU A 200 -36.30 44.73 15.58
N GLU A 201 -35.16 44.27 15.11
CA GLU A 201 -34.33 43.32 15.86
C GLU A 201 -33.48 44.08 16.89
N SER A 202 -33.50 43.61 18.14
CA SER A 202 -32.64 44.17 19.19
C SER A 202 -31.17 43.84 18.90
N MET A 203 -30.29 44.81 19.16
CA MET A 203 -28.85 44.60 19.08
C MET A 203 -28.37 43.53 20.08
N GLU A 204 -29.09 43.36 21.19
CA GLU A 204 -28.80 42.32 22.20
C GLU A 204 -29.01 40.92 21.63
N SER A 205 -30.15 40.64 20.99
CA SER A 205 -30.44 39.33 20.37
C SER A 205 -29.38 38.96 19.32
N VAL A 206 -28.96 39.94 18.51
CA VAL A 206 -27.87 39.74 17.54
C VAL A 206 -26.54 39.41 18.23
N ILE A 207 -26.22 40.09 19.35
CA ILE A 207 -25.03 39.81 20.16
C ILE A 207 -25.10 38.41 20.78
N GLU A 208 -26.24 37.98 21.28
CA GLU A 208 -26.45 36.64 21.82
C GLU A 208 -26.23 35.56 20.75
N GLU A 209 -26.81 35.75 19.55
CA GLU A 209 -26.63 34.81 18.43
C GLU A 209 -25.15 34.73 18.01
N LEU A 210 -24.49 35.88 17.87
CA LEU A 210 -23.06 35.93 17.56
C LEU A 210 -22.20 35.28 18.65
N SER A 211 -22.56 35.45 19.92
CA SER A 211 -21.86 34.84 21.05
C SER A 211 -22.00 33.31 21.06
N SER A 212 -23.18 32.79 20.75
CA SER A 212 -23.42 31.35 20.57
C SER A 212 -22.62 30.75 19.41
N LYS A 213 -22.57 31.46 18.28
CA LYS A 213 -21.75 31.07 17.13
C LYS A 213 -20.26 31.07 17.48
N LEU A 214 -19.79 32.06 18.24
CA LEU A 214 -18.42 32.14 18.72
C LEU A 214 -18.07 30.95 19.61
N ALA A 215 -18.90 30.63 20.60
CA ALA A 215 -18.70 29.47 21.48
C ALA A 215 -18.65 28.15 20.68
N SER A 216 -19.50 28.01 19.66
CA SER A 216 -19.48 26.85 18.77
C SER A 216 -18.16 26.74 17.99
N LEU A 217 -17.64 27.88 17.50
CA LEU A 217 -16.38 27.94 16.77
C LEU A 217 -15.19 27.60 17.68
N GLU A 218 -15.19 28.06 18.93
CA GLU A 218 -14.16 27.71 19.92
C GLU A 218 -14.06 26.19 20.16
N VAL A 219 -15.21 25.50 20.22
CA VAL A 219 -15.26 24.04 20.32
C VAL A 219 -14.65 23.36 19.09
N VAL A 220 -14.98 23.84 17.88
CA VAL A 220 -14.41 23.33 16.62
C VAL A 220 -12.89 23.49 16.62
N VAL A 221 -12.39 24.66 16.99
CA VAL A 221 -10.94 24.93 17.09
C VAL A 221 -10.27 24.00 18.10
N SER A 222 -10.89 23.76 19.25
CA SER A 222 -10.38 22.81 20.26
C SER A 222 -10.27 21.38 19.71
N ASN A 223 -11.27 20.92 18.96
CA ASN A 223 -11.25 19.59 18.34
C ASN A 223 -10.23 19.47 17.21
N ILE A 224 -10.06 20.52 16.40
CA ILE A 224 -9.00 20.59 15.39
C ILE A 224 -7.64 20.49 16.08
N ASN A 225 -7.40 21.24 17.16
CA ASN A 225 -6.14 21.17 17.90
C ASN A 225 -5.85 19.76 18.45
N LYS A 226 -6.84 19.07 19.00
CA LYS A 226 -6.69 17.66 19.44
C LYS A 226 -6.31 16.75 18.27
N SER A 227 -6.94 16.93 17.11
CA SER A 227 -6.66 16.16 15.90
C SER A 227 -5.24 16.41 15.39
N VAL A 228 -4.81 17.67 15.36
CA VAL A 228 -3.44 18.07 14.99
C VAL A 228 -2.42 17.40 15.91
N VAL A 229 -2.62 17.44 17.23
CA VAL A 229 -1.73 16.76 18.19
C VAL A 229 -1.65 15.26 17.94
N SER A 230 -2.78 14.61 17.66
CA SER A 230 -2.82 13.17 17.34
C SER A 230 -2.07 12.84 16.04
N LEU A 231 -2.23 13.68 15.02
CA LEU A 231 -1.52 13.54 13.75
C LEU A 231 -0.02 13.75 13.92
N SER A 232 0.41 14.73 14.73
CA SER A 232 1.82 14.95 15.05
C SER A 232 2.45 13.73 15.73
N LYS A 233 1.73 13.09 16.68
CA LYS A 233 2.21 11.86 17.31
C LYS A 233 2.35 10.72 16.30
N SER A 234 1.35 10.54 15.43
CA SER A 234 1.37 9.51 14.39
C SER A 234 2.51 9.71 13.40
N LEU A 235 2.82 10.98 13.07
CA LEU A 235 3.95 11.34 12.22
C LEU A 235 5.29 10.95 12.85
N SER A 236 5.49 11.26 14.13
CA SER A 236 6.73 10.87 14.85
C SER A 236 6.90 9.34 14.95
N GLU A 237 5.80 8.60 15.13
CA GLU A 237 5.84 7.13 15.11
C GLU A 237 6.21 6.59 13.72
N LEU A 238 5.73 7.23 12.65
CA LEU A 238 6.09 6.86 11.28
C LEU A 238 7.57 7.15 10.99
N GLU A 239 8.08 8.30 11.41
CA GLU A 239 9.50 8.66 11.29
C GLU A 239 10.40 7.63 11.98
N ALA A 240 10.06 7.22 13.20
CA ALA A 240 10.79 6.19 13.93
C ALA A 240 10.77 4.83 13.21
N ARG A 241 9.62 4.43 12.66
CA ARG A 241 9.50 3.18 11.87
C ARG A 241 10.35 3.23 10.61
N VAL A 242 10.38 4.37 9.91
CA VAL A 242 11.22 4.55 8.72
C VAL A 242 12.70 4.42 9.09
N GLY A 243 13.14 5.05 10.18
CA GLY A 243 14.53 4.89 10.66
C GLY A 243 14.88 3.44 11.01
N GLY A 244 13.95 2.70 11.62
CA GLY A 244 14.13 1.26 11.88
C GLY A 244 14.28 0.43 10.61
N ILE A 245 13.50 0.73 9.56
CA ILE A 245 13.59 0.07 8.26
C ILE A 245 14.96 0.35 7.61
N GLU A 246 15.46 1.58 7.69
CA GLU A 246 16.77 1.96 7.14
C GLU A 246 17.92 1.18 7.79
N ILE A 247 17.90 1.04 9.12
CA ILE A 247 18.88 0.24 9.86
C ILE A 247 18.82 -1.23 9.43
N ALA A 248 17.61 -1.80 9.35
CA ALA A 248 17.42 -3.20 8.95
C ALA A 248 17.89 -3.46 7.51
N PHE A 249 17.60 -2.54 6.60
CA PHE A 249 18.04 -2.62 5.20
C PHE A 249 19.56 -2.66 5.08
N ASN A 250 20.26 -1.80 5.83
CA ASN A 250 21.72 -1.78 5.86
C ASN A 250 22.31 -3.08 6.42
N ALA A 251 21.70 -3.67 7.46
CA ALA A 251 22.12 -4.96 8.01
C ALA A 251 21.94 -6.12 7.00
N ILE A 252 20.83 -6.12 6.26
CA ILE A 252 20.58 -7.10 5.19
C ILE A 252 21.63 -6.97 4.09
N ASN A 253 21.93 -5.75 3.63
CA ASN A 253 22.97 -5.52 2.62
C ASN A 253 24.34 -6.01 3.07
N LYS A 254 24.71 -5.77 4.34
CA LYS A 254 25.96 -6.28 4.89
C LYS A 254 26.01 -7.82 4.88
N SER A 255 24.92 -8.46 5.31
CA SER A 255 24.80 -9.93 5.30
C SER A 255 24.89 -10.50 3.88
N LEU A 256 24.31 -9.82 2.89
CA LEU A 256 24.39 -10.22 1.49
C LEU A 256 25.83 -10.17 0.95
N GLU A 257 26.60 -9.14 1.30
CA GLU A 257 28.01 -9.06 0.93
C GLU A 257 28.85 -10.17 1.60
N ASP A 258 28.56 -10.48 2.86
CA ASP A 258 29.25 -11.58 3.57
C ASP A 258 28.93 -12.94 2.93
N ILE A 259 27.66 -13.18 2.53
CA ILE A 259 27.26 -14.39 1.79
C ILE A 259 27.97 -14.49 0.44
N LYS A 260 28.07 -13.39 -0.32
CA LYS A 260 28.80 -13.36 -1.60
C LYS A 260 30.27 -13.76 -1.41
N LYS A 261 30.91 -13.24 -0.36
CA LYS A 261 32.29 -13.60 -0.03
C LYS A 261 32.42 -15.09 0.29
N SER A 262 31.57 -15.62 1.17
CA SER A 262 31.58 -17.05 1.51
C SER A 262 31.36 -17.94 0.28
N LEU A 263 30.47 -17.56 -0.64
CA LEU A 263 30.25 -18.31 -1.88
C LEU A 263 31.50 -18.31 -2.77
N SER A 264 32.21 -17.18 -2.86
CA SER A 264 33.50 -17.11 -3.56
C SER A 264 34.55 -18.01 -2.92
N ASP A 265 34.65 -17.97 -1.59
CA ASP A 265 35.60 -18.81 -0.83
C ASP A 265 35.32 -20.31 -1.07
N VAL A 266 34.04 -20.71 -1.07
CA VAL A 266 33.61 -22.09 -1.42
C VAL A 266 33.97 -22.44 -2.86
N GLY A 267 33.77 -21.53 -3.82
CA GLY A 267 34.15 -21.75 -5.22
C GLY A 267 35.64 -22.00 -5.40
N THR A 268 36.48 -21.25 -4.69
CA THR A 268 37.93 -21.48 -4.65
C THR A 268 38.25 -22.86 -4.07
N ALA A 269 37.66 -23.21 -2.92
CA ALA A 269 37.90 -24.50 -2.28
C ALA A 269 37.53 -25.70 -3.17
N ILE A 270 36.43 -25.60 -3.93
CA ILE A 270 36.03 -26.62 -4.91
C ILE A 270 37.10 -26.79 -6.00
N THR A 271 37.65 -25.68 -6.50
CA THR A 271 38.70 -25.67 -7.52
C THR A 271 39.99 -26.30 -7.01
N ASP A 272 40.35 -26.01 -5.76
CA ASP A 272 41.53 -26.59 -5.10
C ASP A 272 41.38 -28.10 -4.91
N ILE A 273 40.21 -28.55 -4.43
CA ILE A 273 39.91 -29.98 -4.27
C ILE A 273 39.97 -30.70 -5.63
N ALA A 274 39.40 -30.12 -6.69
CA ALA A 274 39.45 -30.69 -8.03
C ALA A 274 40.89 -30.87 -8.52
N SER A 275 41.74 -29.87 -8.26
CA SER A 275 43.18 -29.92 -8.59
C SER A 275 43.90 -31.00 -7.79
N ALA A 276 43.60 -31.14 -6.51
CA ALA A 276 44.18 -32.17 -5.64
C ALA A 276 43.79 -33.59 -6.08
N ILE A 277 42.52 -33.81 -6.46
CA ILE A 277 42.06 -35.10 -6.98
C ILE A 277 42.79 -35.46 -8.27
N LYS A 278 42.97 -34.50 -9.19
CA LYS A 278 43.71 -34.71 -10.43
C LYS A 278 45.16 -35.12 -10.15
N ALA A 279 45.84 -34.39 -9.27
CA ALA A 279 47.22 -34.69 -8.87
C ALA A 279 47.35 -36.08 -8.21
N LEU A 280 46.39 -36.45 -7.36
CA LEU A 280 46.34 -37.79 -6.76
C LEU A 280 46.20 -38.88 -7.82
N GLY A 281 45.30 -38.68 -8.79
CA GLY A 281 45.10 -39.60 -9.92
C GLY A 281 46.38 -39.80 -10.74
N GLU A 282 47.09 -38.72 -11.07
CA GLU A 282 48.36 -38.76 -11.79
C GLU A 282 49.46 -39.48 -10.98
N SER A 283 49.61 -39.15 -9.69
CA SER A 283 50.60 -39.78 -8.82
C SER A 283 50.35 -41.27 -8.63
N LEU A 284 49.09 -41.66 -8.44
CA LEU A 284 48.71 -43.06 -8.26
C LEU A 284 48.96 -43.86 -9.54
N GLY A 285 48.52 -43.32 -10.69
CA GLY A 285 48.75 -43.95 -12.00
C GLY A 285 50.23 -44.20 -12.26
N LYS A 286 51.07 -43.18 -12.10
CA LYS A 286 52.53 -43.29 -12.26
C LYS A 286 53.14 -44.36 -11.34
N THR A 287 52.75 -44.36 -10.06
CA THR A 287 53.29 -45.32 -9.06
C THR A 287 52.91 -46.76 -9.41
N ILE A 288 51.66 -46.97 -9.85
CA ILE A 288 51.17 -48.29 -10.25
C ILE A 288 51.93 -48.78 -11.49
N ASP A 289 52.06 -47.94 -12.51
CA ASP A 289 52.76 -48.29 -13.75
C ASP A 289 54.24 -48.65 -13.49
N GLU A 290 54.94 -47.86 -12.68
CA GLU A 290 56.33 -48.13 -12.28
C GLU A 290 56.46 -49.46 -11.53
N LYS A 291 55.57 -49.74 -10.58
CA LYS A 291 55.61 -50.99 -9.81
C LYS A 291 55.26 -52.21 -10.65
N ILE A 292 54.26 -52.11 -11.53
CA ILE A 292 53.91 -53.18 -12.46
C ILE A 292 55.07 -53.47 -13.41
N GLY A 293 55.70 -52.43 -13.97
CA GLY A 293 56.89 -52.56 -14.82
C GLY A 293 58.02 -53.30 -14.12
N SER A 294 58.37 -52.89 -12.89
CA SER A 294 59.41 -53.56 -12.10
C SER A 294 59.08 -55.03 -11.79
N VAL A 295 57.81 -55.35 -11.51
CA VAL A 295 57.39 -56.74 -11.30
C VAL A 295 57.53 -57.56 -12.58
N MET A 296 57.14 -57.02 -13.74
CA MET A 296 57.29 -57.69 -15.04
C MET A 296 58.77 -57.98 -15.39
N GLU A 297 59.66 -57.03 -15.14
CA GLU A 297 61.11 -57.23 -15.33
C GLU A 297 61.68 -58.32 -14.42
N ARG A 298 61.28 -58.32 -13.14
CA ARG A 298 61.67 -59.36 -12.18
C ARG A 298 61.14 -60.73 -12.59
N LEU A 299 59.89 -60.81 -13.06
CA LEU A 299 59.32 -62.07 -13.54
C LEU A 299 60.09 -62.60 -14.75
N SER A 300 60.41 -61.74 -15.72
CA SER A 300 61.21 -62.10 -16.91
C SER A 300 62.61 -62.61 -16.52
N THR A 301 63.21 -62.00 -15.49
CA THR A 301 64.51 -62.44 -14.95
C THR A 301 64.40 -63.83 -14.32
N VAL A 302 63.38 -64.06 -13.48
CA VAL A 302 63.14 -65.37 -12.86
C VAL A 302 62.89 -66.45 -13.91
N GLU A 303 62.12 -66.16 -14.96
CA GLU A 303 61.87 -67.08 -16.07
C GLU A 303 63.18 -67.49 -16.77
N SER A 304 64.06 -66.53 -17.05
CA SER A 304 65.36 -66.76 -17.68
C SER A 304 66.33 -67.56 -16.79
N GLU A 305 66.44 -67.19 -15.52
CA GLU A 305 67.30 -67.88 -14.55
C GLU A 305 66.84 -69.32 -14.32
N LEU A 306 65.53 -69.55 -14.23
CA LEU A 306 64.96 -70.88 -14.07
C LEU A 306 65.20 -71.75 -15.32
N ALA A 307 64.99 -71.19 -16.52
CA ALA A 307 65.26 -71.90 -17.77
C ALA A 307 66.73 -72.35 -17.86
N LYS A 308 67.67 -71.44 -17.60
CA LYS A 308 69.10 -71.74 -17.59
C LYS A 308 69.47 -72.81 -16.56
N ALA A 309 68.95 -72.71 -15.34
CA ALA A 309 69.23 -73.68 -14.28
C ALA A 309 68.73 -75.10 -14.64
N ILE A 310 67.55 -75.20 -15.25
CA ILE A 310 66.99 -76.46 -15.74
C ILE A 310 67.87 -77.05 -16.84
N ASP A 311 68.28 -76.24 -17.82
CA ASP A 311 69.15 -76.69 -18.92
C ASP A 311 70.51 -77.20 -18.42
N GLU A 312 71.14 -76.46 -17.50
CA GLU A 312 72.41 -76.86 -16.88
C GLU A 312 72.26 -78.19 -16.12
N LYS A 313 71.21 -78.34 -15.30
CA LYS A 313 70.98 -79.59 -14.56
C LYS A 313 70.63 -80.76 -15.48
N ALA A 314 69.85 -80.53 -16.53
CA ALA A 314 69.55 -81.56 -17.53
C ALA A 314 70.83 -82.02 -18.25
N SER A 315 71.72 -81.09 -18.62
CA SER A 315 73.03 -81.39 -19.22
C SER A 315 73.94 -82.17 -18.27
N ASP A 316 74.04 -81.74 -17.00
CA ASP A 316 74.79 -82.44 -15.94
C ASP A 316 74.31 -83.89 -15.78
N VAL A 317 72.99 -84.08 -15.71
CA VAL A 317 72.37 -85.41 -15.58
C VAL A 317 72.62 -86.24 -16.84
N GLY A 318 72.49 -85.65 -18.04
CA GLY A 318 72.80 -86.30 -19.31
C GLY A 318 74.22 -86.88 -19.33
N LYS A 319 75.24 -86.06 -19.02
CA LYS A 319 76.64 -86.52 -18.95
C LYS A 319 76.84 -87.64 -17.93
N LYS A 320 76.22 -87.54 -16.75
CA LYS A 320 76.29 -88.61 -15.75
C LYS A 320 75.65 -89.90 -16.23
N VAL A 321 74.55 -89.83 -16.98
CA VAL A 321 73.91 -90.98 -17.60
C VAL A 321 74.83 -91.59 -18.67
N ASP A 322 75.46 -90.78 -19.52
CA ASP A 322 76.43 -91.25 -20.53
C ASP A 322 77.65 -91.94 -19.91
N ASP A 323 78.20 -91.38 -18.82
CA ASP A 323 79.29 -91.97 -18.06
C ASP A 323 78.90 -93.32 -17.46
N VAL A 324 77.69 -93.43 -16.89
CA VAL A 324 77.14 -94.69 -16.37
C VAL A 324 76.96 -95.69 -17.51
N MET A 325 76.41 -95.30 -18.65
CA MET A 325 76.25 -96.16 -19.82
C MET A 325 77.60 -96.70 -20.31
N THR A 326 78.62 -95.85 -20.34
CA THR A 326 79.99 -96.23 -20.70
C THR A 326 80.57 -97.25 -19.71
N LYS A 327 80.41 -97.01 -18.40
CA LYS A 327 80.84 -97.96 -17.35
C LYS A 327 80.10 -99.29 -17.43
N VAL A 328 78.79 -99.27 -17.67
CA VAL A 328 77.97 -100.48 -17.86
C VAL A 328 78.46 -101.27 -19.07
N ALA A 329 78.76 -100.60 -20.19
CA ALA A 329 79.32 -101.25 -21.38
C ALA A 329 80.69 -101.90 -21.09
N SER A 330 81.57 -101.22 -20.34
CA SER A 330 82.86 -101.79 -19.90
C SER A 330 82.67 -103.02 -19.02
N VAL A 331 81.79 -102.96 -18.00
CA VAL A 331 81.48 -104.11 -17.14
C VAL A 331 80.90 -105.26 -17.95
N ALA A 332 80.03 -104.98 -18.94
CA ALA A 332 79.51 -106.00 -19.83
C ALA A 332 80.62 -106.69 -20.65
N ALA A 333 81.63 -105.94 -21.10
CA ALA A 333 82.80 -106.48 -21.78
C ALA A 333 83.69 -107.32 -20.84
N ASP A 334 83.95 -106.84 -19.62
CA ASP A 334 84.71 -107.58 -18.61
C ASP A 334 84.03 -108.91 -18.24
N VAL A 335 82.69 -108.89 -18.07
CA VAL A 335 81.90 -110.11 -17.83
C VAL A 335 82.01 -111.09 -19.00
N ALA A 336 82.01 -110.59 -20.24
CA ALA A 336 82.21 -111.44 -21.42
C ALA A 336 83.62 -112.06 -21.47
N ALA A 337 84.65 -111.29 -21.11
CA ALA A 337 86.03 -111.78 -21.02
C ALA A 337 86.18 -112.87 -19.96
N VAL A 338 85.67 -112.62 -18.74
CA VAL A 338 85.66 -113.62 -17.65
C VAL A 338 84.92 -114.90 -18.07
N LYS A 339 83.81 -114.77 -18.81
CA LYS A 339 83.08 -115.93 -19.36
C LYS A 339 83.95 -116.75 -20.33
N SER A 340 84.81 -116.10 -21.13
CA SER A 340 85.77 -116.76 -22.02
C SER A 340 86.88 -117.44 -21.24
N ASP A 341 87.46 -116.77 -20.24
CA ASP A 341 88.50 -117.32 -19.36
C ASP A 341 88.00 -118.57 -18.63
N ILE A 342 86.78 -118.53 -18.07
CA ILE A 342 86.13 -119.69 -17.45
C ILE A 342 85.99 -120.86 -18.44
N ALA A 343 85.65 -120.58 -19.71
CA ALA A 343 85.56 -121.62 -20.74
C ALA A 343 86.92 -122.24 -21.07
N SER A 344 87.98 -121.43 -21.15
CA SER A 344 89.36 -121.90 -21.36
C SER A 344 89.82 -122.79 -20.20
N VAL A 345 89.67 -122.32 -18.96
CA VAL A 345 90.03 -123.09 -17.75
C VAL A 345 89.26 -124.41 -17.69
N LYS A 346 87.98 -124.42 -18.07
CA LYS A 346 87.19 -125.65 -18.16
C LYS A 346 87.80 -126.65 -19.17
N SER A 347 88.32 -126.17 -20.29
CA SER A 347 89.03 -127.00 -21.28
C SER A 347 90.36 -127.53 -20.73
N ASP A 348 91.15 -126.67 -20.07
CA ASP A 348 92.42 -127.05 -19.45
C ASP A 348 92.21 -128.14 -18.38
N ILE A 349 91.21 -127.96 -17.49
CA ILE A 349 90.82 -128.97 -16.50
C ILE A 349 90.47 -130.31 -17.18
N ALA A 350 89.74 -130.28 -18.29
CA ALA A 350 89.40 -131.50 -19.04
C ALA A 350 90.64 -132.16 -19.66
N SER A 351 91.61 -131.38 -20.15
CA SER A 351 92.89 -131.89 -20.67
C SER A 351 93.71 -132.54 -19.56
N VAL A 352 93.91 -131.86 -18.43
CA VAL A 352 94.62 -132.41 -17.26
C VAL A 352 93.95 -133.69 -16.77
N THR A 353 92.61 -133.73 -16.71
CA THR A 353 91.86 -134.93 -16.33
C THR A 353 92.18 -136.12 -17.25
N ARG A 354 92.33 -135.88 -18.56
CA ARG A 354 92.77 -136.91 -19.53
C ARG A 354 94.22 -137.32 -19.31
N SER A 355 95.14 -136.36 -19.23
CA SER A 355 96.56 -136.65 -19.00
C SER A 355 96.80 -137.44 -17.71
N VAL A 356 96.08 -137.12 -16.61
CA VAL A 356 96.15 -137.89 -15.36
C VAL A 356 95.64 -139.32 -15.56
N SER A 357 94.60 -139.52 -16.37
CA SER A 357 94.06 -140.86 -16.69
C SER A 357 95.05 -141.68 -17.54
N GLU A 358 95.73 -141.03 -18.48
CA GLU A 358 96.80 -141.62 -19.29
C GLU A 358 98.00 -142.02 -18.42
N VAL A 359 98.48 -141.11 -17.55
CA VAL A 359 99.55 -141.41 -16.58
C VAL A 359 99.15 -142.56 -15.66
N LYS A 360 97.91 -142.58 -15.15
CA LYS A 360 97.41 -143.70 -14.33
C LYS A 360 97.51 -145.02 -15.09
N SER A 361 97.07 -145.05 -16.35
CA SER A 361 97.16 -146.23 -17.21
C SER A 361 98.61 -146.66 -17.44
N ALA A 362 99.50 -145.70 -17.74
CA ALA A 362 100.93 -145.96 -17.88
C ALA A 362 101.57 -146.49 -16.58
N VAL A 363 101.16 -146.00 -15.41
CA VAL A 363 101.59 -146.51 -14.11
C VAL A 363 101.07 -147.93 -13.88
N ASP A 364 99.83 -148.23 -14.24
CA ASP A 364 99.25 -149.58 -14.18
C ASP A 364 99.99 -150.56 -15.12
N ASP A 365 100.36 -150.11 -16.33
CA ASP A 365 101.17 -150.87 -17.29
C ASP A 365 102.59 -151.15 -16.77
N VAL A 366 103.26 -150.13 -16.23
CA VAL A 366 104.57 -150.28 -15.57
C VAL A 366 104.44 -151.26 -14.40
N ARG A 367 103.39 -151.14 -13.58
CA ARG A 367 103.13 -152.05 -12.47
C ARG A 367 102.93 -153.50 -12.95
N SER A 368 102.27 -153.71 -14.09
CA SER A 368 102.13 -155.04 -14.70
C SER A 368 103.47 -155.57 -15.22
N THR A 369 104.22 -154.74 -15.92
CA THR A 369 105.56 -155.06 -16.44
C THR A 369 106.53 -155.43 -15.31
N ILE A 370 106.49 -154.72 -14.18
CA ILE A 370 107.26 -155.04 -12.97
C ILE A 370 106.87 -156.41 -12.42
N LYS A 371 105.56 -156.72 -12.29
CA LYS A 371 105.10 -158.05 -11.83
C LYS A 371 105.57 -159.19 -12.74
N GLU A 372 105.53 -158.96 -14.06
CA GLU A 372 106.05 -159.92 -15.04
C GLU A 372 107.56 -160.10 -14.90
N ALA A 373 108.32 -159.01 -14.75
CA ALA A 373 109.76 -159.04 -14.53
C ALA A 373 110.12 -159.76 -13.22
N GLU A 374 109.43 -159.46 -12.12
CA GLU A 374 109.56 -160.16 -10.82
C GLU A 374 109.34 -161.67 -10.98
N SER A 375 108.28 -162.09 -11.71
CA SER A 375 107.99 -163.50 -11.97
C SER A 375 109.06 -164.19 -12.83
N LYS A 376 109.58 -163.50 -13.86
CA LYS A 376 110.70 -163.99 -14.70
C LYS A 376 112.01 -164.11 -13.92
N ILE A 377 112.31 -163.14 -13.05
CA ILE A 377 113.49 -163.16 -12.18
C ILE A 377 113.37 -164.31 -11.18
N LEU A 378 112.24 -164.46 -10.50
CA LEU A 378 111.97 -165.55 -9.56
C LEU A 378 112.16 -166.91 -10.24
N SER A 379 111.51 -167.17 -11.38
CA SER A 379 111.66 -168.43 -12.11
C SER A 379 113.10 -168.68 -12.60
N THR A 380 113.83 -167.65 -13.04
CA THR A 380 115.25 -167.77 -13.42
C THR A 380 116.14 -168.08 -12.23
N ILE A 381 115.91 -167.41 -11.08
CA ILE A 381 116.65 -167.66 -9.84
C ILE A 381 116.33 -169.06 -9.32
N GLU A 382 115.06 -169.46 -9.26
CA GLU A 382 114.62 -170.80 -8.86
C GLU A 382 115.23 -171.88 -9.77
N SER A 383 115.22 -171.67 -11.09
CA SER A 383 115.89 -172.57 -12.05
C SER A 383 117.40 -172.62 -11.84
N LYS A 384 118.10 -171.48 -11.74
CA LYS A 384 119.56 -171.45 -11.51
C LYS A 384 119.97 -172.02 -10.15
N VAL A 385 119.19 -171.78 -9.09
CA VAL A 385 119.42 -172.34 -7.75
C VAL A 385 119.16 -173.84 -7.79
N GLY A 386 118.13 -174.30 -8.51
CA GLY A 386 117.89 -175.72 -8.78
C GLY A 386 119.03 -176.38 -9.54
N ASP A 387 119.52 -175.76 -10.61
CA ASP A 387 120.69 -176.21 -11.41
C ASP A 387 121.98 -176.22 -10.57
N LEU A 388 122.18 -175.19 -9.73
CA LEU A 388 123.31 -175.12 -8.80
C LEU A 388 123.20 -176.21 -7.72
N GLY A 389 122.02 -176.41 -7.14
CA GLY A 389 121.77 -177.47 -6.17
C GLY A 389 122.10 -178.84 -6.75
N SER A 390 121.56 -179.15 -7.94
CA SER A 390 121.86 -180.41 -8.64
C SER A 390 123.32 -180.54 -9.07
N LYS A 391 124.00 -179.46 -9.48
CA LYS A 391 125.47 -179.47 -9.72
C LYS A 391 126.28 -179.69 -8.43
N VAL A 392 125.89 -179.06 -7.32
CA VAL A 392 126.55 -179.23 -6.01
C VAL A 392 126.36 -180.65 -5.51
N ASP A 393 125.15 -181.21 -5.61
CA ASP A 393 124.87 -182.60 -5.26
C ASP A 393 125.69 -183.57 -6.10
N LYS A 394 125.80 -183.31 -7.42
CA LYS A 394 126.64 -184.11 -8.32
C LYS A 394 128.13 -183.99 -7.97
N ALA A 395 128.64 -182.78 -7.75
CA ALA A 395 130.02 -182.56 -7.34
C ALA A 395 130.34 -183.20 -5.97
N LYS A 396 129.39 -183.16 -5.02
CA LYS A 396 129.50 -183.84 -3.72
C LYS A 396 129.53 -185.36 -3.90
N GLY A 397 128.67 -185.89 -4.78
CA GLY A 397 128.68 -187.30 -5.17
C GLY A 397 130.00 -187.72 -5.82
N ASP A 398 130.48 -186.95 -6.79
CA ASP A 398 131.75 -187.19 -7.49
C ASP A 398 132.96 -187.10 -6.55
N LEU A 399 132.95 -186.18 -5.57
CA LEU A 399 133.97 -186.04 -4.52
C LEU A 399 133.96 -187.24 -3.57
N LEU A 400 132.79 -187.66 -3.09
CA LEU A 400 132.65 -188.86 -2.26
C LEU A 400 133.17 -190.10 -3.00
N ALA A 401 132.81 -190.23 -4.29
CA ALA A 401 133.29 -191.33 -5.14
C ALA A 401 134.82 -191.31 -5.35
N LYS A 402 135.43 -190.13 -5.55
CA LYS A 402 136.89 -189.98 -5.64
C LYS A 402 137.61 -190.21 -4.31
N MET A 403 136.99 -189.83 -3.18
CA MET A 403 137.56 -190.06 -1.84
C MET A 403 137.62 -191.55 -1.49
N ASP A 404 136.66 -192.35 -1.95
CA ASP A 404 136.65 -193.79 -1.70
C ASP A 404 137.65 -194.56 -2.58
N SER A 405 137.99 -194.08 -3.78
CA SER A 405 138.78 -194.85 -4.75
C SER A 405 140.31 -194.74 -4.60
N THR A 406 140.81 -194.14 -3.52
CA THR A 406 142.27 -193.98 -3.30
C THR A 406 142.75 -194.64 -2.00
N LYS A 407 141.97 -195.57 -1.44
CA LYS A 407 142.37 -196.46 -0.35
C LYS A 407 142.76 -197.85 -0.85
#